data_AF-A0AAD2DHQ8-F1
#
_entry.id   AF-A0AAD2DHQ8-F1
#
_cell.length_a   1.000
_cell.length_b   1.000
_cell.length_c   1.000
_cell.angle_alpha   90.00
_cell.angle_beta   90.00
_cell.angle_gamma   90.00
#
_symmetry.space_group_name_H-M   'P 1'
#
loop_
_entity.id
_entity.type
_entity.pdbx_description
1 polymer ?
#
loop_
_entity_poly.entity_id
_entity_poly.type
_entity_poly.pdbx_seq_one_letter_code
_entity_poly.pdbx_strand_id
1 'polypeptide(L)' 'MVAALQWFIGLGSTVFLPIIIIIMALLFGVKLSKAIISGITVGIGSIGLDLVIGLLSSNLGTAIQKMGGNMELH' A
#
# COMPACT_ATOMS: atom_id res chain seq x y z
N MET A 1 11.47 -23.42 6.31
CA MET A 1 11.01 -22.38 7.25
C MET A 1 11.30 -20.97 6.74
N VAL A 2 12.50 -20.68 6.21
CA VAL A 2 12.87 -19.34 5.68
C VAL A 2 12.13 -18.96 4.39
N ALA A 3 11.86 -19.92 3.50
CA ALA A 3 11.17 -19.66 2.23
C ALA A 3 9.74 -19.09 2.40
N ALA A 4 8.99 -19.57 3.37
CA ALA A 4 7.64 -19.05 3.67
C ALA A 4 7.70 -17.62 4.22
N LEU A 5 8.75 -17.30 5.00
CA LEU A 5 8.96 -15.97 5.55
C LEU A 5 9.38 -14.96 4.46
N GLN A 6 10.28 -15.37 3.55
CA GLN A 6 10.67 -14.54 2.41
C GLN A 6 9.53 -14.32 1.43
N TRP A 7 8.71 -15.34 1.18
CA TRP A 7 7.51 -15.18 0.38
C TRP A 7 6.54 -14.20 1.05
N PHE A 8 6.29 -14.35 2.35
CA PHE A 8 5.39 -13.48 3.10
C PHE A 8 5.86 -12.01 3.17
N ILE A 9 7.15 -11.79 3.37
CA ILE A 9 7.75 -10.44 3.37
C ILE A 9 7.81 -9.86 1.94
N GLY A 10 7.98 -10.71 0.92
CA GLY A 10 8.06 -10.34 -0.48
C GLY A 10 6.73 -9.92 -1.11
N LEU A 11 5.59 -10.21 -0.48
CA LEU A 11 4.26 -9.76 -0.91
C LEU A 11 4.07 -8.23 -0.79
N GLY A 12 4.98 -7.53 -0.11
CA GLY A 12 4.94 -6.08 0.07
C GLY A 12 3.90 -5.60 1.09
N SER A 13 3.99 -4.34 1.49
CA SER A 13 3.10 -3.73 2.49
C SER A 13 1.62 -3.77 2.06
N THR A 14 1.36 -3.67 0.77
CA THR A 14 0.02 -3.64 0.16
C THR A 14 -0.79 -4.93 0.44
N VAL A 15 -0.13 -6.08 0.61
CA VAL A 15 -0.80 -7.38 0.90
C VAL A 15 -0.65 -7.78 2.37
N PHE A 16 0.45 -7.38 3.01
CA PHE A 16 0.70 -7.65 4.42
C PHE A 16 -0.35 -7.00 5.33
N LEU A 17 -0.74 -5.74 5.05
CA LEU A 17 -1.70 -4.99 5.87
C LEU A 17 -3.13 -5.59 5.82
N PRO A 18 -3.69 -5.95 4.64
CA PRO A 18 -4.98 -6.66 4.55
C PRO A 18 -5.02 -7.98 5.33
N ILE A 19 -3.94 -8.79 5.25
CA ILE A 19 -3.88 -10.08 5.97
C ILE A 19 -3.99 -9.87 7.47
N ILE A 20 -3.27 -8.88 8.01
CA ILE A 20 -3.36 -8.53 9.44
C ILE A 20 -4.78 -8.11 9.81
N ILE A 21 -5.44 -7.29 8.99
CA ILE A 21 -6.82 -6.85 9.28
C ILE A 21 -7.80 -8.02 9.26
N ILE A 22 -7.65 -8.97 8.33
CA ILE A 22 -8.48 -10.17 8.29
C ILE A 22 -8.28 -11.00 9.57
N ILE A 23 -7.03 -11.24 9.98
CA ILE A 23 -6.71 -12.00 11.19
C ILE A 23 -7.27 -11.30 12.43
N MET A 24 -7.09 -9.97 12.54
CA MET A 24 -7.63 -9.17 13.63
C MET A 24 -9.16 -9.22 13.65
N ALA A 25 -9.84 -9.06 12.50
CA ALA A 25 -11.29 -9.14 12.42
C ALA A 25 -11.82 -10.51 12.90
N LEU A 26 -11.14 -11.59 12.53
CA LEU A 26 -11.47 -12.94 12.99
C LEU A 26 -11.26 -13.09 14.50
N LEU A 27 -10.19 -12.52 15.06
CA LEU A 27 -9.95 -12.51 16.52
C LEU A 27 -11.05 -11.76 17.29
N PHE A 28 -11.62 -10.69 16.71
CA PHE A 28 -12.76 -9.98 17.28
C PHE A 28 -14.11 -10.69 17.08
N GLY A 29 -14.12 -11.92 16.55
CA GLY A 29 -15.34 -12.73 16.38
C GLY A 29 -16.18 -12.34 15.16
N VAL A 30 -15.62 -11.59 14.21
CA VAL A 30 -16.30 -11.27 12.96
C VAL A 30 -16.38 -12.53 12.08
N LYS A 31 -17.57 -12.80 11.51
CA LYS A 31 -17.77 -13.94 10.60
C LYS A 31 -16.78 -13.88 9.43
N LEU A 32 -16.21 -15.03 9.05
CA LEU A 32 -15.20 -15.14 7.99
C LEU A 32 -15.62 -14.44 6.68
N SER A 33 -16.88 -14.57 6.27
CA SER A 33 -17.39 -13.87 5.08
C SER A 33 -17.27 -12.36 5.18
N LYS A 34 -17.50 -11.77 6.37
CA LYS A 34 -17.35 -10.32 6.59
C LYS A 34 -15.89 -9.90 6.66
N ALA A 35 -15.03 -10.72 7.27
CA ALA A 35 -13.59 -10.47 7.38
C ALA A 35 -12.90 -10.50 6.00
N ILE A 36 -13.27 -11.45 5.13
CA ILE A 36 -12.75 -11.50 3.75
C ILE A 36 -13.16 -10.25 2.97
N ILE A 37 -14.43 -9.84 3.07
CA ILE A 37 -14.91 -8.62 2.41
C ILE A 37 -14.16 -7.38 2.92
N SER A 38 -13.93 -7.25 4.22
CA SER A 38 -13.15 -6.12 4.77
C SER A 38 -11.70 -6.13 4.28
N GLY A 39 -11.08 -7.32 4.20
CA GLY A 39 -9.74 -7.48 3.63
C GLY A 39 -9.65 -7.05 2.17
N ILE A 40 -10.62 -7.45 1.34
CA ILE A 40 -10.70 -7.04 -0.08
C ILE A 40 -10.88 -5.53 -0.19
N THR A 41 -11.79 -4.93 0.59
CA THR A 41 -12.01 -3.48 0.58
C THR A 41 -10.73 -2.71 0.93
N VAL A 42 -9.98 -3.13 1.94
CA VAL A 42 -8.71 -2.49 2.30
C VAL A 42 -7.63 -2.71 1.25
N GLY A 43 -7.59 -3.91 0.64
CA GLY A 43 -6.67 -4.21 -0.47
C GLY A 43 -6.90 -3.27 -1.66
N ILE A 44 -8.15 -3.09 -2.09
CA ILE A 44 -8.51 -2.16 -3.16
C ILE A 44 -8.16 -0.72 -2.78
N GLY A 45 -8.41 -0.32 -1.53
CA GLY A 45 -8.07 1.00 -1.02
C GLY A 45 -6.55 1.27 -1.05
N SER A 46 -5.73 0.28 -0.70
CA SER A 46 -4.27 0.40 -0.71
C SER A 46 -3.74 0.60 -2.13
N ILE A 47 -4.27 -0.14 -3.11
CA ILE A 47 -3.92 0.04 -4.53
C ILE A 47 -4.29 1.45 -5.02
N GLY A 48 -5.48 1.95 -4.64
CA GLY A 48 -5.91 3.30 -4.98
C GLY A 48 -5.03 4.39 -4.34
N LEU A 49 -4.62 4.19 -3.09
CA LEU A 49 -3.71 5.11 -2.40
C LEU A 49 -2.33 5.13 -3.05
N ASP A 50 -1.77 3.95 -3.35
CA ASP A 50 -0.47 3.84 -4.02
C ASP A 50 -0.48 4.51 -5.40
N LEU A 51 -1.59 4.38 -6.14
CA LEU A 51 -1.78 5.09 -7.41
C LEU A 51 -1.76 6.61 -7.21
N VAL A 52 -2.51 7.14 -6.25
CA VAL A 52 -2.56 8.58 -5.98
C VAL A 52 -1.20 9.08 -5.51
N ILE A 53 -0.53 8.38 -4.60
CA ILE A 53 0.82 8.73 -4.14
C ILE A 53 1.80 8.72 -5.31
N GLY A 54 1.72 7.74 -6.21
CA GLY A 54 2.55 7.68 -7.40
C GLY A 54 2.31 8.86 -8.34
N LEU A 55 1.04 9.22 -8.58
CA LEU A 55 0.68 10.38 -9.40
C LEU A 55 1.18 11.68 -8.76
N LEU A 56 0.95 11.87 -7.46
CA LEU A 56 1.44 13.03 -6.73
C LEU A 56 2.96 13.09 -6.78
N SER A 57 3.67 11.98 -6.50
CA SER A 57 5.13 11.92 -6.50
C SER A 57 5.72 12.18 -7.88
N SER A 58 5.09 11.70 -8.95
CA SER A 58 5.52 11.97 -10.33
C SER A 58 5.34 13.44 -10.71
N ASN A 59 4.19 14.03 -10.38
CA ASN A 59 3.91 15.44 -10.70
C ASN A 59 4.72 16.39 -9.80
N LEU A 60 4.85 16.09 -8.50
CA LEU A 60 5.74 16.84 -7.61
C LEU A 60 7.20 16.66 -8.02
N GLY A 61 7.65 15.45 -8.35
CA GLY A 61 9.03 15.19 -8.74
C GLY A 61 9.45 15.96 -9.99
N THR A 62 8.55 16.08 -10.98
CA THR A 62 8.78 16.91 -12.17
C THR A 62 8.73 18.41 -11.87
N ALA A 63 7.82 18.85 -11.00
CA ALA A 63 7.75 20.25 -10.57
C ALA A 63 8.99 20.67 -9.75
N ILE A 64 9.46 19.80 -8.86
CA ILE A 64 10.68 20.01 -8.05
C ILE A 64 11.91 20.08 -8.96
N GLN A 65 12.03 19.20 -9.97
CA GLN A 65 13.11 19.27 -10.95
C GLN A 65 13.09 20.58 -11.75
N LYS A 66 11.90 21.06 -12.15
CA LYS A 66 11.75 22.35 -12.84
C LYS A 66 12.10 23.54 -11.94
N MET A 67 11.73 23.50 -10.66
CA MET A 67 12.16 24.51 -9.69
C MET A 67 13.66 24.49 -9.46
N GLY A 68 14.27 23.32 -9.29
CA GLY A 68 15.70 23.14 -9.11
C GLY A 68 16.52 23.65 -10.30
N GLY A 69 16.17 23.24 -11.52
CA GLY A 69 16.86 23.68 -12.73
C GLY A 69 16.72 25.17 -13.03
N ASN A 70 15.62 25.81 -12.62
CA ASN A 70 15.48 27.26 -12.73
C ASN A 70 16.31 28.03 -11.69
N MET A 71 16.71 27.41 -10.58
CA MET A 71 17.61 28.00 -9.58
C MET A 71 19.09 27.85 -9.92
N GLU A 72 19.46 26.96 -10.84
CA GLU A 72 20.85 26.79 -11.32
C GLU A 72 21.21 27.75 -12.47
N LEU A 73 20.21 28.39 -13.08
CA LEU A 73 20.41 29.32 -14.20
C LEU A 73 20.47 30.80 -13.78
N HIS A 74 20.43 31.11 -12.48
CA HIS A 74 20.64 32.44 -11.90
C HIS A 74 21.79 32.44 -10.89
#